data_AF-A0A6J4GPL0-F1
#
_entry.id   AF-A0A6J4GPL0-F1
#
_cell.length_a   1.000
_cell.length_b   1.000
_cell.length_c   1.000
_cell.angle_alpha   90.00
_cell.angle_beta   90.00
_cell.angle_gamma   90.00
#
_symmetry.space_group_name_H-M   'P 1'
#
loop_
_entity.id
_entity.type
_entity.pdbx_description
1 polymer ?
#
loop_
_entity_poly.entity_id
_entity_poly.type
_entity_poly.pdbx_seq_one_letter_code
_entity_poly.pdbx_strand_id
1 'polypeptide(L)' 'MHLPALTAVKWDDNFREIYARLISKHGIKMKALVAIQRKILELIYILFKNETIYDKEYVKKIA' A
#
# COMPACT_ATOMS: atom_id res chain seq x y z
N MET A 1 8.27 9.72 -3.67
CA MET A 1 7.77 9.98 -2.30
C MET A 1 8.12 8.78 -1.41
N HIS A 2 9.26 8.82 -0.72
CA HIS A 2 9.70 7.67 0.09
C HIS A 2 9.09 7.64 1.51
N LEU A 3 8.90 8.81 2.11
CA LEU A 3 8.33 8.94 3.46
C LEU A 3 6.90 8.39 3.58
N PRO A 4 5.97 8.64 2.64
CA PRO A 4 4.60 8.11 2.74
C PRO A 4 4.55 6.58 2.62
N ALA A 5 5.39 5.99 1.78
CA ALA A 5 5.48 4.54 1.63
C ALA A 5 6.03 3.88 2.90
N LEU A 6 7.03 4.49 3.53
CA LEU A 6 7.58 4.03 4.81
C LEU A 6 6.54 4.11 5.94
N THR A 7 5.79 5.22 6.00
CA THR A 7 4.72 5.40 6.99
C THR A 7 3.59 4.40 6.76
N ALA A 8 3.16 4.18 5.52
CA ALA A 8 2.11 3.20 5.20
C ALA A 8 2.49 1.78 5.61
N VAL A 9 3.73 1.36 5.34
CA VAL A 9 4.25 0.04 5.77
C VAL A 9 4.31 -0.09 7.30
N LYS A 10 4.49 1.02 8.03
CA LYS A 10 4.59 1.00 9.49
C LYS A 10 3.22 0.93 10.17
N TRP A 11 2.21 1.59 9.63
CA TRP A 11 0.89 1.74 10.25
C TRP A 11 -0.18 0.77 9.71
N ASP A 12 0.08 0.16 8.55
CA ASP A 12 -0.88 -0.73 7.89
C ASP A 12 -0.28 -2.11 7.63
N ASP A 13 -0.85 -3.13 8.26
CA ASP A 13 -0.42 -4.51 8.17
C ASP A 13 -0.54 -5.08 6.76
N ASN A 14 -1.51 -4.62 5.95
CA ASN A 14 -1.68 -5.08 4.57
C ASN A 14 -0.50 -4.61 3.70
N PHE A 15 -0.14 -3.33 3.82
CA PHE A 15 1.04 -2.80 3.13
C PHE A 15 2.34 -3.42 3.66
N ARG A 16 2.41 -3.77 4.95
CA ARG A 16 3.54 -4.46 5.55
C ARG A 16 3.73 -5.88 4.99
N GLU A 17 2.66 -6.66 4.84
CA GLU A 17 2.74 -8.00 4.26
C GLU A 17 3.18 -7.96 2.80
N ILE A 18 2.63 -7.02 2.02
CA ILE A 18 3.05 -6.79 0.62
C ILE A 18 4.54 -6.42 0.55
N TYR A 19 4.99 -5.54 1.45
CA TYR A 19 6.39 -5.14 1.56
C TYR A 19 7.30 -6.33 1.86
N ALA A 20 6.95 -7.13 2.89
CA ALA A 20 7.70 -8.30 3.30
C ALA A 20 7.81 -9.33 2.17
N ARG A 21 6.71 -9.57 1.44
CA ARG A 21 6.69 -10.46 0.27
C ARG A 21 7.60 -9.97 -0.85
N LEU A 22 7.58 -8.67 -1.14
CA LEU A 22 8.43 -8.06 -2.19
C LEU A 22 9.92 -8.12 -1.83
N ILE A 23 10.27 -7.89 -0.57
CA ILE A 23 11.64 -8.05 -0.09
C ILE A 23 12.07 -9.50 -0.15
N SER A 24 11.23 -10.44 0.29
CA SER A 24 11.54 -11.86 0.25
C SER A 24 11.80 -12.35 -1.19
N LYS A 25 11.06 -11.83 -2.17
CA LYS A 25 11.21 -12.22 -3.58
C LYS A 25 12.42 -11.58 -4.29
N HIS A 26 12.72 -10.31 -4.00
CA HIS A 26 13.70 -9.55 -4.79
C HIS A 26 14.94 -9.11 -4.00
N GLY A 27 14.94 -9.16 -2.68
CA GLY A 27 16.02 -8.71 -1.80
C GLY A 27 16.26 -7.19 -1.77
N ILE A 28 15.66 -6.43 -2.69
CA ILE A 28 15.93 -4.99 -2.87
C ILE A 28 14.83 -4.16 -2.21
N LYS A 29 15.15 -3.57 -1.04
CA LYS A 29 14.24 -2.73 -0.24
C LYS A 29 13.65 -1.56 -1.02
N MET A 30 14.45 -0.92 -1.87
CA MET A 30 14.01 0.25 -2.65
C MET A 30 12.94 -0.10 -3.69
N LYS A 31 13.03 -1.27 -4.33
CA LYS A 31 12.01 -1.75 -5.29
C LYS A 31 10.67 -1.99 -4.59
N ALA A 32 10.71 -2.56 -3.39
CA ALA A 32 9.51 -2.78 -2.59
C ALA A 32 8.83 -1.45 -2.19
N LEU A 33 9.61 -0.44 -1.80
CA LEU A 33 9.07 0.90 -1.49
C LEU A 33 8.45 1.58 -2.72
N VAL A 34 9.07 1.47 -3.90
CA VAL A 34 8.53 2.03 -5.15
C VAL A 34 7.20 1.36 -5.54
N ALA A 35 7.10 0.04 -5.36
CA ALA A 35 5.85 -0.69 -5.62
C ALA A 35 4.71 -0.23 -4.69
N ILE A 36 5.01 0.02 -3.41
CA ILE A 36 4.01 0.52 -2.44
C ILE A 36 3.61 1.95 -2.75
N GLN A 37 4.57 2.81 -3.11
CA GLN A 37 4.28 4.17 -3.54
C GLN A 37 3.27 4.20 -4.70
N ARG A 38 3.45 3.33 -5.70
CA ARG A 38 2.51 3.21 -6.83
C ARG A 38 1.12 2.79 -6.35
N LYS A 39 1.02 1.76 -5.49
CA LYS A 39 -0.27 1.30 -4.94
C LYS A 39 -1.02 2.39 -4.16
N ILE A 40 -0.30 3.18 -3.37
CA ILE A 40 -0.89 4.29 -2.62
C ILE A 40 -1.46 5.34 -3.58
N LEU A 41 -0.73 5.66 -4.65
CA LEU A 41 -1.19 6.63 -5.64
C LEU A 41 -2.43 6.14 -6.40
N GLU A 42 -2.43 4.86 -6.79
CA GLU A 42 -3.58 4.20 -7.43
C GLU A 42 -4.80 4.23 -6.51
N LEU A 43 -4.62 3.94 -5.21
CA LEU A 43 -5.68 3.97 -4.21
C LEU A 43 -6.27 5.39 -4.04
N ILE A 44 -5.43 6.41 -3.91
CA ILE A 44 -5.88 7.81 -3.79
C ILE A 44 -6.72 8.19 -5.00
N TYR A 45 -6.28 7.82 -6.21
CA TYR A 45 -7.01 8.10 -7.44
C TYR A 45 -8.39 7.41 -7.48
N ILE A 46 -8.47 6.15 -7.06
CA ILE A 46 -9.73 5.40 -7.02
C ILE A 46 -10.70 6.03 -6.01
N LEU A 47 -10.22 6.36 -4.81
CA LEU A 47 -11.04 7.00 -3.77
C LEU A 47 -11.57 8.36 -4.23
N PHE A 48 -10.70 9.16 -4.85
CA PHE A 48 -11.08 10.46 -5.42
C PHE A 48 -12.12 10.32 -6.53
N LYS A 49 -11.93 9.37 -7.45
CA LYS A 49 -12.85 9.14 -8.57
C LYS A 49 -14.22 8.63 -8.13
N ASN A 50 -14.25 7.79 -7.10
CA ASN A 50 -15.49 7.19 -6.60
C ASN A 50 -16.15 8.02 -5.49
N GLU A 51 -15.55 9.15 -5.08
CA GLU A 51 -16.00 9.97 -3.95
C GLU A 51 -16.23 9.13 -2.67
N THR A 52 -15.37 8.14 -2.46
CA THR A 52 -15.47 7.18 -1.35
C THR A 52 -14.41 7.43 -0.31
N ILE A 53 -14.74 7.12 0.94
CA ILE A 53 -13.82 7.24 2.07
C ILE A 53 -12.91 6.01 2.11
N TYR A 54 -11.63 6.21 2.44
CA TYR A 54 -10.72 5.09 2.66
C TYR A 54 -11.19 4.25 3.85
N ASP A 55 -11.47 2.97 3.60
CA ASP A 55 -11.78 1.98 4.63
C ASP A 55 -10.71 0.88 4.59
N LYS A 56 -9.93 0.77 5.67
CA LYS A 56 -8.85 -0.23 5.82
C LYS A 56 -9.39 -1.67 5.77
N GLU A 57 -10.66 -1.86 6.14
CA GLU A 57 -11.33 -3.17 6.17
C GLU A 57 -12.30 -3.38 5.00
N TYR A 58 -12.25 -2.53 3.97
CA TYR A 58 -13.09 -2.67 2.77
C TYR A 58 -13.06 -4.08 2.17
N VAL A 59 -11.88 -4.70 2.15
CA VAL A 59 -11.67 -6.07 1.63
C VAL A 59 -12.39 -7.14 2.46
N LYS A 60 -12.59 -6.93 3.76
CA LYS A 60 -13.33 -7.86 4.63
C LYS A 60 -14.85 -7.69 4.52
N LYS A 61 -15.34 -6.50 4.13
CA LYS A 61 -16.78 -6.22 4.00
C LYS A 61 -17.40 -6.79 2.72
N ILE A 62 -16.60 -7.06 1.70
CA ILE A 62 -17.07 -7.61 0.41
C ILE A 62 -16.99 -9.15 0.37
N ALA A 63 -16.25 -9.76 1.30
CA ALA A 63 -16.07 -11.20 1.40
C ALA A 63 -17.23 -11.91 2.11
#